data_AF-A0A9E2PD58-F1
#
_entry.id   AF-A0A9E2PD58-F1
#
_cell.length_a   1.000
_cell.length_b   1.000
_cell.length_c   1.000
_cell.angle_alpha   90.00
_cell.angle_beta   90.00
_cell.angle_gamma   90.00
#
_symmetry.space_group_name_H-M   'P 1'
#
loop_
_entity.id
_entity.type
_entity.pdbx_description
1 polymer ?
#
loop_
_entity_poly.entity_id
_entity_poly.type
_entity_poly.pdbx_seq_one_letter_code
_entity_poly.pdbx_strand_id
1 'polypeptide(L)'
;AFMGSEFSFEDLSSTNDIRKYTYKYLRNEQFAGMDCFVSEWVPAYEHSGYKRMIVWHDTLEYRVLKIDYYNRGDKFYKTLLLKEYKQFLGKYWRSMRMEMQNHLENRSTILTYDKYRFRLGLTERDFDQNALKRSN
;
A
#
# COMPACT_ATOMS: atom_id res chain seq x y z
N ALA A 1 9.72 1.26 -11.24
CA ALA A 1 8.72 0.25 -11.66
C ALA A 1 9.20 -1.13 -11.23
N PHE A 2 8.32 -1.96 -10.73
CA PHE A 2 8.55 -3.36 -10.37
C PHE A 2 7.99 -4.24 -11.49
N MET A 3 8.83 -5.04 -12.14
CA MET A 3 8.44 -5.90 -13.28
C MET A 3 7.65 -5.15 -14.38
N GLY A 4 8.02 -3.90 -14.67
CA GLY A 4 7.34 -3.06 -15.67
C GLY A 4 5.99 -2.47 -15.23
N SER A 5 5.57 -2.68 -13.99
CA SER A 5 4.32 -2.15 -13.44
C SER A 5 4.45 -0.76 -12.81
N GLU A 6 3.31 -0.15 -12.50
CA GLU A 6 3.23 1.12 -11.77
C GLU A 6 3.53 0.99 -10.27
N PHE A 7 3.71 -0.23 -9.75
CA PHE A 7 4.22 -0.43 -8.39
C PHE A 7 5.74 -0.24 -8.37
N SER A 8 6.26 0.36 -7.31
CA SER A 8 7.68 0.36 -6.97
C SER A 8 7.99 -0.75 -5.96
N PHE A 9 9.27 -1.09 -5.80
CA PHE A 9 9.70 -2.01 -4.75
C PHE A 9 9.32 -1.50 -3.34
N GLU A 10 9.34 -0.19 -3.15
CA GLU A 10 8.92 0.46 -1.90
C GLU A 10 7.43 0.19 -1.61
N ASP A 11 6.56 0.26 -2.61
CA ASP A 11 5.11 0.04 -2.44
C ASP A 11 4.77 -1.39 -1.99
N LEU A 12 5.60 -2.37 -2.35
CA LEU A 12 5.42 -3.78 -1.99
C LEU A 12 6.05 -4.15 -0.65
N SER A 13 7.03 -3.37 -0.16
CA SER A 13 7.85 -3.72 1.01
C SER A 13 7.64 -2.81 2.23
N SER A 14 7.08 -1.62 2.05
CA SER A 14 7.06 -0.58 3.10
C SER A 14 5.72 -0.34 3.79
N THR A 15 4.65 -1.03 3.40
CA THR A 15 3.28 -0.64 3.80
C THR A 15 2.93 -0.82 5.28
N ASN A 16 3.69 -1.62 6.05
CA ASN A 16 3.32 -1.98 7.44
C ASN A 16 4.31 -1.55 8.54
N ASP A 17 5.44 -0.91 8.22
CA ASP A 17 6.39 -0.46 9.25
C ASP A 17 6.13 0.99 9.65
N ILE A 18 5.53 1.18 10.82
CA ILE A 18 5.17 2.50 11.33
C ILE A 18 6.37 3.42 11.58
N ARG A 19 7.59 2.87 11.70
CA ARG A 19 8.80 3.65 11.97
C ARG A 19 9.37 4.29 10.71
N LYS A 20 8.90 3.88 9.52
CA LYS A 20 9.38 4.39 8.24
C LYS A 20 8.80 5.76 7.88
N TYR A 21 7.82 6.26 8.63
CA TYR A 21 7.12 7.50 8.31
C TYR A 21 6.90 8.38 9.54
N THR A 22 6.84 9.68 9.32
CA THR A 22 6.21 10.63 10.25
C THR A 22 4.80 10.94 9.76
N TYR A 23 3.90 11.18 10.72
CA TYR A 23 2.46 11.26 10.46
C TYR A 23 1.91 12.61 10.89
N LYS A 24 1.05 13.18 10.05
CA LYS A 24 0.31 14.40 10.37
C LYS A 24 -1.16 14.19 9.99
N TYR A 25 -2.04 14.25 10.98
CA TYR A 25 -3.48 14.31 10.70
C TYR A 25 -3.83 15.60 9.96
N LEU A 26 -4.67 15.50 8.94
CA LEU A 26 -5.08 16.64 8.13
C LEU A 26 -6.53 17.02 8.38
N ARG A 27 -7.45 16.07 8.21
CA ARG A 27 -8.90 16.31 8.25
C ARG A 27 -9.69 15.00 8.26
N ASN A 28 -11.00 15.12 8.51
CA ASN A 28 -11.98 14.11 8.15
C ASN A 28 -12.54 14.42 6.76
N GLU A 29 -12.76 13.38 5.97
CA GLU A 29 -13.30 13.51 4.62
C GLU A 29 -14.10 12.25 4.27
N GLN A 30 -15.19 12.39 3.52
CA GLN A 30 -15.86 11.22 2.96
C GLN A 30 -15.16 10.75 1.70
N PHE A 31 -14.86 9.46 1.64
CA PHE A 31 -14.35 8.81 0.45
C PHE A 31 -15.14 7.52 0.17
N ALA A 32 -15.62 7.36 -1.06
CA ALA A 32 -16.43 6.21 -1.48
C ALA A 32 -17.63 5.92 -0.54
N GLY A 33 -18.26 6.96 0.00
CA GLY A 33 -19.41 6.84 0.92
C GLY A 33 -19.05 6.45 2.35
N MET A 34 -17.76 6.45 2.73
CA MET A 34 -17.28 6.17 4.07
C MET A 34 -16.59 7.40 4.68
N ASP A 35 -16.87 7.69 5.94
CA ASP A 35 -16.11 8.69 6.70
C ASP A 35 -14.68 8.19 6.91
N CYS A 36 -13.71 9.02 6.54
CA CYS A 36 -12.29 8.69 6.58
C CYS A 36 -11.48 9.71 7.39
N PHE A 37 -10.46 9.22 8.11
CA PHE A 37 -9.35 10.02 8.58
C PHE A 37 -8.34 10.21 7.46
N VAL A 38 -8.05 11.46 7.12
CA VAL A 38 -7.03 11.82 6.12
C VAL A 38 -5.77 12.26 6.84
N SER A 39 -4.65 11.61 6.51
CA SER A 39 -3.35 11.88 7.11
C SER A 39 -2.26 12.01 6.05
N GLU A 40 -1.28 12.87 6.31
CA GLU A 40 -0.04 12.98 5.54
C GLU A 40 1.03 12.10 6.18
N TRP A 41 1.69 11.31 5.34
CA TRP A 41 2.77 10.39 5.70
C TRP A 41 4.04 10.84 4.98
N VAL A 42 5.07 11.21 5.73
CA VAL A 42 6.36 11.64 5.18
C VAL A 42 7.41 10.57 5.47
N PRO A 43 8.09 9.99 4.46
CA PRO A 43 9.14 8.99 4.70
C PRO A 43 10.25 9.55 5.60
N ALA A 44 10.63 8.78 6.62
CA ALA A 44 11.68 9.13 7.59
C ALA A 44 13.08 8.63 7.18
N TYR A 45 13.25 8.19 5.94
CA TYR A 45 14.49 7.62 5.41
C TYR A 45 14.83 8.22 4.04
N GLU A 46 16.13 8.34 3.74
CA GLU A 46 16.62 9.16 2.62
C GLU A 46 16.33 8.58 1.22
N HIS A 47 16.13 7.28 1.11
CA HIS A 47 16.05 6.59 -0.18
C HIS A 47 14.63 6.37 -0.71
N SER A 48 13.61 6.98 -0.08
CA SER A 48 12.23 6.90 -0.61
C SER A 48 12.11 7.61 -1.97
N GLY A 49 11.32 7.02 -2.88
CA GLY A 49 10.94 7.66 -4.14
C GLY A 49 9.91 8.79 -3.96
N TYR A 50 9.33 8.91 -2.77
CA TYR A 50 8.21 9.80 -2.48
C TYR A 50 8.63 10.93 -1.55
N LYS A 51 8.08 12.13 -1.77
CA LYS A 51 8.21 13.24 -0.81
C LYS A 51 7.24 13.06 0.34
N ARG A 52 6.00 12.66 0.02
CA ARG A 52 4.90 12.44 0.96
C ARG A 52 3.79 11.62 0.32
N MET A 53 2.93 11.08 1.16
CA MET A 53 1.69 10.42 0.76
C MET A 53 0.53 11.02 1.54
N ILE A 54 -0.65 11.07 0.93
CA ILE A 54 -1.90 11.38 1.61
C ILE A 54 -2.71 10.09 1.67
N VAL A 55 -3.09 9.69 2.88
CA VAL A 55 -3.69 8.37 3.15
C VAL A 55 -5.05 8.54 3.79
N TRP A 56 -6.06 7.89 3.22
CA TRP A 56 -7.43 7.83 3.73
C TRP A 56 -7.63 6.50 4.43
N HIS A 57 -7.89 6.55 5.74
CA HIS A 57 -8.29 5.39 6.55
C HIS A 57 -9.77 5.49 6.87
N ASP A 58 -10.54 4.43 6.67
CA ASP A 58 -11.94 4.43 7.10
C ASP A 58 -12.04 4.50 8.64
N THR A 59 -13.01 5.25 9.13
CA THR A 59 -13.18 5.52 10.58
C THR A 59 -13.72 4.33 11.37
N LEU A 60 -14.31 3.34 10.68
CA LEU A 60 -14.92 2.17 11.32
C LEU A 60 -13.88 1.07 11.59
N GLU A 61 -13.10 0.70 10.58
CA GLU A 61 -12.21 -0.46 10.61
C GLU A 61 -10.72 -0.09 10.39
N TYR A 62 -10.41 1.20 10.24
CA TYR A 62 -9.05 1.73 10.00
C TYR A 62 -8.34 1.13 8.79
N ARG A 63 -9.09 0.70 7.77
CA ARG A 63 -8.54 0.19 6.50
C ARG A 63 -8.17 1.36 5.61
N VAL A 64 -7.05 1.24 4.92
CA VAL A 64 -6.64 2.23 3.91
C VAL A 64 -7.52 2.07 2.67
N LEU A 65 -8.28 3.09 2.29
CA LEU A 65 -9.10 3.04 1.08
C LEU A 65 -8.39 3.63 -0.14
N LYS A 66 -7.54 4.63 0.11
CA LYS A 66 -6.85 5.40 -0.93
C LYS A 66 -5.50 5.92 -0.42
N ILE A 67 -4.52 5.95 -1.32
CA ILE A 67 -3.24 6.64 -1.13
C ILE A 67 -2.95 7.50 -2.34
N ASP A 68 -2.68 8.78 -2.12
CA ASP A 68 -2.14 9.69 -3.12
C ASP A 68 -0.65 9.90 -2.87
N TYR A 69 0.18 9.63 -3.87
CA TYR A 69 1.64 9.73 -3.80
C TYR A 69 2.13 11.02 -4.44
N TYR A 70 3.04 11.71 -3.76
CA TYR A 70 3.75 12.86 -4.28
C TYR A 70 5.22 12.52 -4.48
N ASN A 71 5.77 12.82 -5.65
CA ASN A 71 7.17 12.55 -5.96
C ASN A 71 8.10 13.54 -5.22
N ARG A 72 9.42 13.35 -5.35
CA ARG A 72 10.44 14.22 -4.71
C ARG A 72 10.33 15.71 -5.08
N GLY A 73 9.75 16.03 -6.23
CA GLY A 73 9.45 17.40 -6.67
C GLY A 73 8.10 17.92 -6.20
N ASP A 74 7.45 17.24 -5.24
CA ASP A 74 6.14 17.55 -4.68
C ASP A 74 4.98 17.60 -5.70
N LYS A 75 5.15 16.88 -6.82
CA LYS A 75 4.08 16.73 -7.82
C LYS A 75 3.23 15.50 -7.51
N PHE A 76 1.91 15.66 -7.65
CA PHE A 76 0.99 14.54 -7.61
C PHE A 76 1.35 13.53 -8.70
N TYR A 77 1.66 12.31 -8.27
CA TYR A 77 2.33 11.34 -9.12
C TYR A 77 1.45 10.13 -9.38
N LYS A 78 0.96 9.48 -8.32
CA LYS A 78 0.17 8.25 -8.41
C LYS A 78 -0.98 8.24 -7.42
N THR A 79 -2.00 7.46 -7.73
CA THR A 79 -3.07 7.09 -6.79
C THR A 79 -3.18 5.58 -6.71
N LEU A 80 -3.19 5.06 -5.49
CA LEU A 80 -3.53 3.67 -5.19
C LEU A 80 -4.93 3.61 -4.58
N LEU A 81 -5.81 2.82 -5.18
CA LEU A 81 -7.11 2.45 -4.61
C LEU A 81 -7.06 1.01 -4.09
N LEU A 82 -7.49 0.81 -2.85
CA LEU A 82 -7.58 -0.51 -2.23
C LEU A 82 -9.06 -0.89 -2.13
N LYS A 83 -9.43 -1.99 -2.79
CA LYS A 83 -10.82 -2.41 -3.00
C LYS A 83 -11.02 -3.86 -2.59
N GLU A 84 -12.30 -4.24 -2.54
CA GLU A 84 -12.72 -5.64 -2.34
C GLU A 84 -12.15 -6.24 -1.05
N TYR A 85 -12.24 -5.48 0.05
CA TYR A 85 -11.76 -5.92 1.35
C TYR A 85 -12.45 -7.21 1.81
N LYS A 86 -11.63 -8.18 2.25
CA LYS A 86 -12.10 -9.39 2.95
C LYS A 86 -11.47 -9.45 4.34
N GLN A 87 -12.24 -9.86 5.33
CA GLN A 87 -11.74 -10.09 6.68
C GLN A 87 -11.38 -11.57 6.85
N PHE A 88 -10.18 -11.83 7.33
CA PHE A 88 -9.67 -13.17 7.61
C PHE A 88 -9.52 -13.37 9.11
N LEU A 89 -9.88 -14.57 9.59
CA LEU A 89 -9.80 -14.94 11.00
C LEU A 89 -10.53 -13.96 11.95
N GLY A 90 -11.60 -13.32 11.47
CA GLY A 90 -12.39 -12.34 12.23
C GLY A 90 -11.63 -11.08 12.68
N LYS A 91 -10.43 -10.83 12.12
CA LYS A 91 -9.54 -9.75 12.58
C LYS A 91 -8.76 -9.06 11.48
N TYR A 92 -8.28 -9.80 10.48
CA TYR A 92 -7.30 -9.28 9.52
C TYR A 92 -7.98 -8.88 8.22
N TRP A 93 -8.16 -7.57 8.03
CA TRP A 93 -8.61 -7.03 6.76
C TRP A 93 -7.51 -7.08 5.70
N ARG A 94 -7.84 -7.57 4.51
CA ARG A 94 -6.97 -7.55 3.32
C ARG A 94 -7.74 -7.03 2.13
N SER A 95 -7.15 -6.07 1.42
CA SER A 95 -7.62 -5.65 0.12
C SER A 95 -7.33 -6.76 -0.88
N MET A 96 -8.34 -7.24 -1.59
CA MET A 96 -8.18 -8.28 -2.60
C MET A 96 -7.90 -7.71 -3.99
N ARG A 97 -8.04 -6.39 -4.15
CA ARG A 97 -7.80 -5.68 -5.40
C ARG A 97 -7.16 -4.33 -5.14
N MET A 98 -6.00 -4.11 -5.75
CA MET A 98 -5.23 -2.87 -5.66
C MET A 98 -5.09 -2.28 -7.06
N GLU A 99 -5.54 -1.04 -7.24
CA GLU A 99 -5.47 -0.34 -8.52
C GLU A 99 -4.54 0.86 -8.38
N MET A 100 -3.38 0.80 -9.04
CA MET A 100 -2.42 1.88 -9.10
C MET A 100 -2.58 2.64 -10.43
N GLN A 101 -2.83 3.94 -10.36
CA GLN A 101 -2.87 4.85 -11.50
C GLN A 101 -1.69 5.81 -11.43
N ASN A 102 -0.91 5.91 -12.52
CA ASN A 102 0.12 6.92 -12.70
C ASN A 102 -0.44 8.07 -13.55
N HIS A 103 -0.42 9.26 -12.97
CA HIS A 103 -1.03 10.46 -13.57
C HIS A 103 -0.09 11.19 -14.54
N LEU A 104 1.22 10.88 -14.52
CA LEU A 104 2.18 11.47 -15.44
C LEU A 104 2.20 10.77 -16.80
N GLU A 105 2.08 9.44 -16.79
CA GLU A 105 2.20 8.60 -17.98
C GLU A 105 0.85 8.00 -18.42
N ASN A 106 -0.21 8.28 -17.67
CA ASN A 106 -1.56 7.74 -17.87
C ASN A 106 -1.62 6.19 -17.94
N ARG A 107 -0.65 5.52 -17.29
CA ARG A 107 -0.60 4.05 -17.17
C ARG A 107 -1.23 3.60 -15.88
N SER A 108 -1.79 2.39 -15.88
CA SER A 108 -2.36 1.78 -14.70
C SER A 108 -1.89 0.33 -14.53
N THR A 109 -1.92 -0.13 -13.29
CA THR A 109 -1.70 -1.54 -12.95
C THR A 109 -2.75 -1.97 -11.95
N ILE A 110 -3.32 -3.14 -12.18
CA ILE A 110 -4.26 -3.78 -11.26
C ILE A 110 -3.57 -5.03 -10.70
N LEU A 111 -3.48 -5.12 -9.37
CA LEU A 111 -3.04 -6.30 -8.65
C LEU A 111 -4.26 -6.94 -7.97
N THR A 112 -4.50 -8.22 -8.24
CA THR A 112 -5.61 -8.98 -7.64
C THR A 112 -5.09 -10.20 -6.89
N TYR A 113 -5.74 -10.51 -5.77
CA TYR A 113 -5.48 -11.70 -4.98
C TYR A 113 -6.70 -12.61 -5.03
N ASP A 114 -6.51 -13.88 -5.37
CA ASP A 114 -7.58 -14.89 -5.37
C ASP A 114 -7.52 -15.75 -4.09
N LYS A 115 -6.47 -16.56 -3.95
CA LYS A 115 -6.31 -17.54 -2.86
C LYS A 115 -5.43 -17.04 -1.73
N TYR A 116 -5.97 -16.13 -0.91
CA TYR A 116 -5.28 -15.63 0.29
C TYR A 116 -5.44 -16.61 1.46
N ARG A 117 -4.32 -17.12 2.01
CA ARG A 117 -4.32 -18.10 3.10
C ARG A 117 -3.48 -17.62 4.28
N PHE A 118 -4.00 -17.81 5.49
CA PHE A 118 -3.31 -17.51 6.74
C PHE A 118 -2.83 -18.80 7.42
N ARG A 119 -1.82 -18.67 8.30
CA ARG A 119 -1.33 -19.75 9.18
C ARG A 119 -0.91 -21.02 8.42
N LEU A 120 -0.16 -20.85 7.33
CA LEU A 120 0.37 -21.96 6.53
C LEU A 120 1.53 -22.72 7.19
N GLY A 121 1.98 -22.30 8.38
CA GLY A 121 3.13 -22.93 9.06
C GLY A 121 4.49 -22.57 8.45
N LEU A 122 4.57 -21.44 7.74
CA LEU A 122 5.85 -20.92 7.21
C LEU A 122 6.83 -20.64 8.36
N THR A 123 8.10 -20.95 8.12
CA THR A 123 9.22 -20.83 9.03
C THR A 123 10.23 -19.79 8.52
N GLU A 124 11.17 -19.36 9.35
CA GLU A 124 12.22 -18.41 8.93
C GLU A 124 13.03 -18.91 7.72
N ARG A 125 13.22 -20.24 7.59
CA ARG A 125 13.94 -20.86 6.47
C ARG A 125 13.26 -20.64 5.12
N ASP A 126 11.94 -20.47 5.11
CA ASP A 126 11.18 -20.20 3.89
C ASP A 126 11.42 -18.77 3.36
N PHE A 127 12.05 -17.90 4.17
CA PHE A 127 12.41 -16.53 3.82
C PHE A 127 13.93 -16.33 3.66
N ASP A 128 14.73 -17.42 3.66
CA ASP A 128 16.17 -17.37 3.38
C ASP A 128 16.43 -17.08 1.89
N GLN A 129 17.44 -16.28 1.57
CA GLN A 129 17.78 -15.95 0.19
C GLN A 129 18.10 -17.18 -0.67
N ASN A 130 18.61 -18.26 -0.08
CA ASN A 130 18.88 -19.51 -0.79
C ASN A 130 17.60 -20.25 -1.20
N ALA A 131 16.45 -19.97 -0.57
CA ALA A 131 15.16 -20.52 -1.00
C ALA A 131 14.75 -19.98 -2.39
N LEU A 132 15.15 -18.75 -2.75
CA LEU A 132 14.90 -18.16 -4.07
C LEU A 132 15.63 -18.92 -5.18
N LYS A 133 16.81 -19.49 -4.92
CA LYS A 133 17.59 -20.25 -5.91
C LYS A 133 17.00 -21.63 -6.24
N ARG A 134 16.09 -22.12 -5.41
CA ARG A 134 15.51 -23.47 -5.53
C ARG A 134 14.10 -23.50 -6.11
N SER A 135 13.54 -22.33 -6.40
CA SER A 135 12.21 -22.19 -6.98
C SER A 135 12.32 -22.25 -8.51
N ASN A 136 12.19 -23.46 -9.06
CA ASN A 136 11.99 -23.70 -10.49
C ASN A 136 10.50 -23.71 -10.81
#